data_AF-M1Z474-F1
#
_entry.id   AF-M1Z474-F1
#
_cell.length_a   1.000
_cell.length_b   1.000
_cell.length_c   1.000
_cell.angle_alpha   90.00
_cell.angle_beta   90.00
_cell.angle_gamma   90.00
#
_symmetry.space_group_name_H-M   'P 1'
#
loop_
_entity.id
_entity.type
_entity.pdbx_description
1 polymer ?
#
loop_
_entity_poly.entity_id
_entity_poly.type
_entity_poly.pdbx_seq_one_letter_code
_entity_poly.pdbx_strand_id
1 'polypeptide(L)'
;MTLLKIVPRATQATDTDDYIKLYEYSITIGGTIASFIYFSNFKLSISKFFAIPVGITIGIFFGLFASALAEVLNVVPVFAKKFKAKHELQYIIGALIFGKVVGALYYWLIFKKV
;
A
#
# COMPACT_ATOMS: atom_id res chain seq x y z
N MET A 1 -2.79 4.68 -11.92
CA MET A 1 -2.95 3.67 -10.85
C MET A 1 -2.11 2.43 -11.20
N THR A 2 -0.78 2.57 -11.33
CA THR A 2 0.09 1.50 -11.88
C THR A 2 1.41 1.32 -11.13
N LEU A 3 1.68 2.11 -10.09
CA LEU A 3 2.98 2.09 -9.37
C LEU A 3 3.06 0.99 -8.30
N LEU A 4 1.94 0.69 -7.64
CA LEU A 4 1.82 -0.50 -6.78
C LEU A 4 1.28 -1.63 -7.65
N LYS A 5 2.08 -2.66 -7.89
CA LYS A 5 1.73 -3.90 -8.61
C LYS A 5 0.60 -4.71 -7.94
N ILE A 6 -0.28 -4.09 -7.14
CA ILE A 6 -1.39 -4.76 -6.47
C ILE A 6 -2.36 -5.35 -7.49
N VAL A 7 -2.71 -4.62 -8.55
CA VAL A 7 -3.64 -5.08 -9.60
C VAL A 7 -3.10 -6.36 -10.30
N PRO A 8 -1.86 -6.38 -10.84
CA PRO A 8 -1.32 -7.59 -11.45
C PRO A 8 -1.11 -8.74 -10.45
N ARG A 9 -0.93 -8.43 -9.16
CA ARG A 9 -0.81 -9.47 -8.12
C ARG A 9 -2.15 -10.12 -7.80
N ALA A 10 -3.22 -9.33 -7.79
CA ALA A 10 -4.58 -9.82 -7.60
C ALA A 10 -5.02 -10.68 -8.80
N THR A 11 -4.72 -10.26 -10.04
CA THR A 11 -5.04 -11.05 -11.24
C THR A 11 -4.29 -12.37 -11.28
N GLN A 12 -2.99 -12.36 -10.95
CA GLN A 12 -2.17 -13.57 -10.81
C GLN A 12 -2.69 -14.52 -9.73
N ALA A 13 -3.10 -14.00 -8.57
CA ALA A 13 -3.64 -14.84 -7.50
C ALA A 13 -4.97 -15.53 -7.88
N THR A 14 -5.70 -14.97 -8.86
CA THR A 14 -6.94 -15.53 -9.39
C THR A 14 -6.78 -16.25 -10.73
N ASP A 15 -5.55 -16.44 -11.21
CA ASP A 15 -5.25 -17.01 -12.55
C ASP A 15 -6.06 -16.35 -13.69
N THR A 16 -6.31 -15.04 -13.57
CA THR A 16 -7.23 -14.29 -14.44
C THR A 16 -6.53 -13.06 -14.99
N ASP A 17 -5.43 -13.27 -15.72
CA ASP A 17 -4.58 -12.20 -16.26
C ASP A 17 -5.23 -11.41 -17.42
N ASP A 18 -6.19 -12.00 -18.13
CA ASP A 18 -6.87 -11.34 -19.26
C ASP A 18 -7.81 -10.18 -18.84
N TYR A 19 -8.22 -10.12 -17.56
CA TYR A 19 -9.26 -9.19 -17.09
C TYR A 19 -8.73 -8.03 -16.23
N ILE A 20 -7.48 -7.61 -16.42
CA ILE A 20 -6.86 -6.49 -15.68
C ILE A 20 -7.74 -5.23 -15.72
N LYS A 21 -8.34 -4.90 -16.87
CA LYS A 21 -9.20 -3.71 -17.02
C LYS A 21 -10.44 -3.77 -16.12
N LEU A 22 -11.05 -4.94 -15.94
CA LEU A 22 -12.22 -5.09 -15.07
C LEU A 22 -11.86 -4.85 -13.60
N TYR A 23 -10.69 -5.31 -13.17
CA TYR A 23 -10.18 -5.02 -11.83
C TYR A 23 -9.90 -3.52 -11.62
N GLU A 24 -9.29 -2.84 -12.59
CA GLU A 24 -9.06 -1.39 -12.51
C GLU A 24 -10.37 -0.60 -12.43
N TYR A 25 -11.37 -0.95 -13.24
CA TYR A 25 -12.70 -0.31 -13.17
C TYR A 25 -13.38 -0.57 -11.83
N SER A 26 -13.31 -1.80 -11.31
CA SER A 26 -13.91 -2.17 -10.03
C SER A 26 -13.29 -1.38 -8.86
N ILE A 27 -11.97 -1.22 -8.85
CA ILE A 27 -11.26 -0.42 -7.84
C ILE A 27 -11.61 1.07 -7.97
N THR A 28 -11.67 1.59 -9.19
CA THR A 28 -11.98 3.01 -9.45
C THR A 28 -13.41 3.35 -9.04
N ILE A 29 -14.38 2.50 -9.39
CA ILE A 29 -15.79 2.67 -9.01
C ILE A 29 -15.93 2.53 -7.49
N GLY A 30 -15.32 1.51 -6.89
CA GLY A 30 -15.34 1.30 -5.44
C GLY A 30 -14.76 2.49 -4.67
N GLY A 31 -13.62 3.04 -5.12
CA GLY A 31 -13.00 4.22 -4.53
C GLY A 31 -13.85 5.48 -4.68
N THR A 32 -14.52 5.64 -5.82
CA THR A 32 -15.44 6.77 -6.07
C THR A 32 -16.64 6.72 -5.13
N ILE A 33 -17.27 5.55 -4.99
CA ILE A 33 -18.40 5.33 -4.08
C ILE A 33 -17.98 5.53 -2.63
N ALA A 34 -16.84 4.95 -2.21
CA ALA A 34 -16.32 5.11 -0.85
C ALA A 34 -16.02 6.58 -0.50
N SER A 35 -15.45 7.34 -1.45
CA SER A 35 -15.19 8.77 -1.28
C SER A 35 -16.48 9.57 -1.13
N PHE A 36 -17.52 9.24 -1.91
CA PHE A 36 -18.83 9.86 -1.80
C PHE A 36 -19.49 9.59 -0.45
N ILE A 37 -19.42 8.34 0.04
CA ILE A 37 -19.94 7.95 1.36
C ILE A 37 -19.18 8.68 2.49
N TYR A 38 -17.85 8.81 2.38
CA TYR A 38 -17.02 9.50 3.36
C TYR A 38 -17.42 10.98 3.51
N PHE A 39 -17.65 11.69 2.39
CA PHE A 39 -18.10 13.08 2.42
C PHE A 39 -19.54 13.24 2.91
N SER A 40 -20.41 12.26 2.65
CA SER A 40 -21.83 12.32 3.01
C SER A 40 -22.10 12.27 4.52
N ASN A 41 -21.07 12.07 5.38
CA ASN A 41 -21.21 11.98 6.85
C ASN A 41 -22.36 11.04 7.30
N PHE A 42 -22.68 10.06 6.47
CA PHE A 42 -23.79 9.16 6.69
C PHE A 42 -23.40 8.20 7.81
N LYS A 43 -23.92 8.43 9.03
CA LYS A 43 -23.80 7.48 10.14
C LYS A 43 -24.70 6.29 9.85
N LEU A 44 -24.23 5.38 8.99
CA LEU A 44 -24.83 4.08 8.80
C LEU A 44 -24.72 3.31 10.11
N SER A 45 -25.82 3.26 10.87
CA SER A 45 -25.98 2.38 12.01
C SER A 45 -26.13 0.93 11.51
N ILE A 46 -25.05 0.39 10.95
CA ILE A 46 -24.99 -0.99 10.44
C ILE A 46 -25.09 -1.94 11.65
N SER A 47 -25.92 -2.96 11.55
CA SER A 47 -26.02 -4.02 12.57
C SER A 47 -24.67 -4.72 12.72
N LYS A 48 -24.28 -5.10 13.96
CA LYS A 48 -23.01 -5.78 14.26
C LYS A 48 -22.74 -7.01 13.38
N PHE A 49 -23.79 -7.66 12.86
CA PHE A 49 -23.67 -8.78 11.93
C PHE A 49 -23.04 -8.40 10.58
N PHE A 50 -23.26 -7.19 10.07
CA PHE A 50 -22.62 -6.71 8.84
C PHE A 50 -21.13 -6.40 9.02
N ALA A 51 -20.67 -6.19 10.25
CA ALA A 51 -19.25 -5.96 10.52
C ALA A 51 -18.39 -7.22 10.29
N ILE A 52 -18.97 -8.42 10.41
CA ILE A 52 -18.26 -9.69 10.25
C ILE A 52 -17.74 -9.88 8.81
N PRO A 53 -18.59 -9.87 7.76
CA PRO A 53 -18.10 -10.04 6.39
C PRO A 53 -17.18 -8.89 5.96
N VAL A 54 -17.48 -7.66 6.39
CA VAL A 54 -16.63 -6.49 6.11
C VAL A 54 -15.23 -6.66 6.72
N GLY A 55 -15.15 -7.14 7.95
CA GLY A 55 -13.86 -7.43 8.62
C GLY A 55 -13.05 -8.50 7.89
N ILE A 56 -13.71 -9.56 7.39
CA ILE A 56 -13.05 -10.60 6.59
C ILE A 56 -12.50 -10.02 5.29
N THR A 57 -13.29 -9.23 4.56
CA THR A 57 -12.83 -8.58 3.32
C THR A 57 -11.63 -7.67 3.55
N ILE A 58 -11.66 -6.87 4.64
CA ILE A 58 -10.53 -6.02 5.03
C ILE A 58 -9.30 -6.88 5.37
N GLY A 59 -9.49 -7.98 6.11
CA GLY A 59 -8.41 -8.91 6.45
C GLY A 59 -7.74 -9.52 5.21
N ILE A 60 -8.53 -9.97 4.24
CA ILE A 60 -8.03 -10.50 2.96
C ILE A 60 -7.23 -9.42 2.22
N PHE A 61 -7.76 -8.20 2.14
CA PHE A 61 -7.06 -7.08 1.50
C PHE A 61 -5.72 -6.78 2.16
N PHE A 62 -5.68 -6.68 3.50
CA PHE A 62 -4.43 -6.47 4.24
C PHE A 62 -3.44 -7.62 4.07
N GLY A 63 -3.91 -8.87 4.03
CA GLY A 63 -3.07 -10.05 3.78
C GLY A 63 -2.41 -10.02 2.40
N LEU A 64 -3.20 -9.73 1.35
CA LEU A 64 -2.68 -9.54 -0.01
C LEU A 64 -1.70 -8.37 -0.08
N PHE A 65 -2.01 -7.26 0.59
CA PHE A 65 -1.13 -6.08 0.64
C PHE A 65 0.21 -6.39 1.32
N ALA A 66 0.19 -7.11 2.44
CA ALA A 66 1.41 -7.52 3.15
C ALA A 66 2.28 -8.47 2.31
N SER A 67 1.66 -9.43 1.62
CA SER A 67 2.36 -10.36 0.71
C SER A 67 3.00 -9.62 -0.47
N ALA A 68 2.27 -8.69 -1.10
CA ALA A 68 2.81 -7.85 -2.17
C ALA A 68 3.98 -6.98 -1.68
N LEU A 69 3.89 -6.41 -0.48
CA LEU A 69 4.98 -5.64 0.11
C LEU A 69 6.21 -6.51 0.37
N ALA A 70 6.04 -7.74 0.86
CA ALA A 70 7.16 -8.66 1.10
C ALA A 70 7.89 -9.01 -0.21
N GLU A 71 7.18 -9.21 -1.31
CA GLU A 71 7.79 -9.43 -2.62
C GLU A 71 8.52 -8.17 -3.12
N VAL A 72 7.89 -7.00 -3.01
CA VAL A 72 8.53 -5.73 -3.40
C VAL A 72 9.80 -5.48 -2.58
N LEU A 73 9.77 -5.74 -1.28
CA LEU A 73 10.93 -5.63 -0.41
C LEU A 73 12.04 -6.62 -0.81
N ASN A 74 11.69 -7.82 -1.26
CA ASN A 74 12.66 -8.80 -1.71
C ASN A 74 13.34 -8.40 -3.04
N VAL A 75 12.68 -7.60 -3.90
CA VAL A 75 13.31 -7.12 -5.14
C VAL A 75 14.22 -5.91 -4.93
N VAL A 76 13.99 -5.05 -3.93
CA VAL A 76 14.88 -3.90 -3.61
C VAL A 76 16.36 -4.28 -3.50
N PRO A 77 16.77 -5.31 -2.72
CA PRO A 77 18.17 -5.70 -2.62
C PRO A 77 18.72 -6.33 -3.91
N VAL A 78 17.87 -7.00 -4.71
CA VAL A 78 18.25 -7.56 -6.01
C VAL A 78 18.56 -6.42 -7.00
N PHE A 79 17.73 -5.37 -7.04
CA PHE A 79 18.01 -4.16 -7.80
C PHE A 79 19.31 -3.49 -7.31
N ALA A 80 19.48 -3.32 -6.00
CA ALA A 80 20.69 -2.73 -5.42
C ALA A 80 21.98 -3.49 -5.81
N LYS A 81 21.94 -4.84 -5.84
CA LYS A 81 23.07 -5.67 -6.30
C LYS A 81 23.33 -5.51 -7.80
N LYS A 82 22.28 -5.41 -8.62
CA LYS A 82 22.40 -5.25 -10.09
C LYS A 82 23.06 -3.93 -10.50
N PHE A 83 22.88 -2.85 -9.73
CA PHE A 83 23.50 -1.56 -10.03
C PHE A 83 25.02 -1.51 -9.78
N LYS A 84 25.66 -2.62 -9.33
CA LYS A 84 27.13 -2.70 -9.08
C LYS A 84 27.72 -1.56 -8.25
N ALA A 85 26.88 -0.86 -7.48
CA ALA A 85 27.26 0.22 -6.59
C ALA A 85 27.86 -0.32 -5.28
N LYS A 86 28.90 -1.16 -5.34
CA LYS A 86 29.51 -1.73 -4.11
C LYS A 86 30.07 -0.64 -3.17
N HIS A 87 30.42 0.53 -3.70
CA HIS A 87 30.96 1.65 -2.91
C HIS A 87 29.92 2.77 -2.67
N GLU A 88 29.06 3.06 -3.66
CA GLU A 88 28.05 4.12 -3.56
C GLU A 88 26.81 3.75 -2.71
N LEU A 89 26.56 2.45 -2.46
CA LEU A 89 25.40 2.01 -1.67
C LEU A 89 25.45 2.52 -0.22
N GLN A 90 26.65 2.66 0.35
CA GLN A 90 26.84 3.16 1.71
C GLN A 90 26.37 4.61 1.84
N TYR A 91 26.62 5.44 0.82
CA TYR A 91 26.17 6.83 0.79
C TYR A 91 24.64 6.93 0.61
N ILE A 92 24.06 6.08 -0.25
CA ILE A 92 22.59 6.03 -0.43
C ILE A 92 21.89 5.61 0.87
N ILE A 93 22.39 4.56 1.53
CA ILE A 93 21.85 4.09 2.80
C ILE A 93 22.06 5.15 3.90
N GLY A 94 23.23 5.80 3.94
CA GLY A 94 23.53 6.89 4.85
C GLY A 94 22.58 8.07 4.69
N ALA A 95 22.35 8.53 3.46
CA ALA A 95 21.40 9.59 3.14
C ALA A 95 19.96 9.21 3.54
N LEU A 96 19.56 7.96 3.32
CA LEU A 96 18.23 7.46 3.69
C LEU A 96 18.04 7.42 5.22
N ILE A 97 19.02 6.91 5.96
CA ILE A 97 19.00 6.89 7.43
C ILE A 97 18.96 8.32 7.96
N PHE A 98 19.80 9.21 7.42
CA PHE A 98 19.85 10.60 7.84
C PHE A 98 18.51 11.31 7.61
N GLY A 99 17.90 11.14 6.43
CA GLY A 99 16.56 11.66 6.14
C GLY A 99 15.50 11.13 7.12
N LYS A 100 15.60 9.85 7.50
CA LYS A 100 14.69 9.22 8.47
C LYS A 100 14.85 9.79 9.88
N VAL A 101 16.09 10.07 10.31
CA VAL A 101 16.39 10.70 11.60
C VAL A 101 15.91 12.15 11.63
N VAL A 102 16.20 12.92 10.59
CA VAL A 102 15.75 14.32 10.46
C VAL A 102 14.23 14.40 10.44
N GLY A 103 13.55 13.53 9.68
CA GLY A 103 12.09 13.46 9.64
C GLY A 103 11.48 13.10 11.00
N ALA A 104 12.10 12.16 11.74
CA ALA A 104 11.66 11.81 13.09
C ALA A 104 11.85 12.97 14.09
N LEU A 105 12.97 13.68 14.02
CA LEU A 105 13.23 14.87 14.82
C LEU A 105 12.22 15.98 14.51
N TYR A 106 11.94 16.24 13.22
CA TYR A 106 10.94 17.22 12.79
C TYR A 106 9.55 16.89 13.36
N TYR A 107 9.12 15.63 13.22
CA TYR A 107 7.83 15.18 13.75
C TYR A 107 7.71 15.43 15.26
N TRP A 108 8.74 15.09 16.03
CA TRP A 108 8.68 15.21 17.49
C TRP A 108 8.81 16.65 17.98
N LEU A 109 9.66 17.46 17.33
CA LEU A 109 9.97 18.81 17.79
C LEU A 109 8.94 19.85 17.34
N ILE A 110 8.35 19.67 16.16
CA ILE A 110 7.44 20.65 15.55
C ILE A 110 5.99 20.15 15.55
N PHE A 111 5.75 18.90 15.17
CA PHE A 111 4.37 18.41 14.98
C PHE A 111 3.73 17.92 16.28
N LYS A 112 4.50 17.31 17.19
CA LYS A 112 3.97 16.79 18.46
C LYS A 112 3.95 17.84 19.58
N LYS A 113 4.66 18.97 19.41
CA LYS A 113 4.77 20.03 20.42
C LYS A 113 3.79 21.20 20.19
N VAL A 114 3.01 21.15 19.11
CA VAL A 114 1.87 22.04 18.79
C VAL A 114 0.59 21.25 19.02
#